data_AF-A0A936HNS7-F1
#
_entry.id   AF-A0A936HNS7-F1
#
_cell.length_a   1.000
_cell.length_b   1.000
_cell.length_c   1.000
_cell.angle_alpha   90.00
_cell.angle_beta   90.00
_cell.angle_gamma   90.00
#
_symmetry.space_group_name_H-M   'P 1'
#
loop_
_entity.id
_entity.type
_entity.pdbx_description
1 polymer ?
#
loop_
_entity_poly.entity_id
_entity_poly.type
_entity_poly.pdbx_seq_one_letter_code
_entity_poly.pdbx_strand_id
1 'polypeptide(L)'
;MSLFGTVRNLLNILCAEAAAEAAAQPQFVGPTAALRRSVRGVSTDTRSLKKGDAFVALAGENFDGHSFIRTAAERGAAIAIVANAWNDERERDPAPLPVISVADTLAAYGWLARAHRLQFQIPVIAVAGSNGKTTTKEMIADVLSARYNVLRTEGNLNNLVGVPAMMLRMNPQHTAAVIEIGTNMPGEIESLCRILRPTHGIITNIGREHLELLGTIEGVAQEEGSLFRWLAANGGTAFVNLDDRNVARLAKGLPTSVSYSLRKPADLRGISGPLNELGTPSLAIRFGEKEWPIALQTPGVHTATNALAAAAVGRALKVPPASLKRALESFQPPKYKGGYARLAIAQSASGATILNDTYNANPDSMLAALHTLRALRPGRGGRRIAVLGDMRELGASSATEHQNIGEAIPKMKVAHALFFGTEMQQAHRAVVAAHGATQSQHFAEKKGLIAALQSLLNPNDVVLVKGSRGMKMEEVVAAIMDR
;
A
#
# COMPACT_ATOMS: atom_id res chain seq x y z
N MET A 1 -17.68 6.20 24.28
CA MET A 1 -17.30 7.62 24.48
C MET A 1 -17.55 8.37 23.17
N SER A 2 -17.90 9.66 23.26
CA SER A 2 -18.12 10.51 22.08
C SER A 2 -16.77 10.94 21.51
N LEU A 3 -16.43 10.57 20.27
CA LEU A 3 -15.10 10.81 19.68
C LEU A 3 -14.73 12.30 19.68
N PHE A 4 -15.71 13.17 19.41
CA PHE A 4 -15.51 14.63 19.32
C PHE A 4 -16.35 15.41 20.33
N GLY A 5 -16.98 14.75 21.31
CA GLY A 5 -17.84 15.42 22.28
C GLY A 5 -19.13 15.93 21.63
N THR A 6 -19.16 17.22 21.26
CA THR A 6 -20.33 17.91 20.67
C THR A 6 -20.02 18.50 19.30
N VAL A 7 -21.06 18.89 18.56
CA VAL A 7 -20.92 19.64 17.30
C VAL A 7 -20.10 20.92 17.49
N ARG A 8 -20.27 21.63 18.61
CA ARG A 8 -19.46 22.83 18.91
C ARG A 8 -17.96 22.52 19.00
N ASN A 9 -17.61 21.43 19.68
CA ASN A 9 -16.20 21.03 19.79
C ASN A 9 -15.63 20.63 18.42
N LEU A 10 -16.41 19.92 17.62
CA LEU A 10 -16.02 19.56 16.26
C LEU A 10 -15.79 20.80 15.39
N LEU A 11 -16.68 21.81 15.45
CA LEU A 11 -16.50 23.09 14.77
C LEU A 11 -15.21 23.80 15.22
N ASN A 12 -14.96 23.87 16.54
CA ASN A 12 -13.75 24.48 17.08
C ASN A 12 -12.47 23.81 16.59
N ILE A 13 -12.46 22.47 16.49
CA ILE A 13 -11.35 21.70 15.92
C ILE A 13 -11.12 22.13 14.47
N LEU A 14 -12.17 22.13 13.66
CA LEU A 14 -12.06 22.52 12.24
C LEU A 14 -11.58 23.97 12.08
N CYS A 15 -12.07 24.91 12.90
CA CYS A 15 -11.62 26.31 12.86
C CYS A 15 -10.14 26.46 13.23
N ALA A 16 -9.68 25.74 14.26
CA ALA A 16 -8.27 25.75 14.68
C ALA A 16 -7.36 25.17 13.60
N GLU A 17 -7.76 24.07 12.98
CA GLU A 17 -6.99 23.41 11.92
C GLU A 17 -6.97 24.25 10.64
N ALA A 18 -8.11 24.87 10.27
CA ALA A 18 -8.17 25.80 9.15
C ALA A 18 -7.27 27.02 9.38
N ALA A 19 -7.22 27.56 10.59
CA ALA A 19 -6.31 28.66 10.92
C ALA A 19 -4.84 28.24 10.82
N ALA A 20 -4.49 27.04 11.30
CA ALA A 20 -3.13 26.51 11.23
C ALA A 20 -2.64 26.29 9.78
N GLU A 21 -3.55 26.01 8.85
CA GLU A 21 -3.24 25.82 7.42
C GLU A 21 -3.56 27.04 6.55
N ALA A 22 -3.89 28.19 7.16
CA ALA A 22 -4.30 29.41 6.46
C ALA A 22 -5.45 29.20 5.45
N ALA A 23 -6.37 28.28 5.75
CA ALA A 23 -7.56 27.99 4.98
C ALA A 23 -8.75 28.86 5.41
N ALA A 24 -9.78 28.92 4.54
CA ALA A 24 -11.03 29.61 4.85
C ALA A 24 -11.71 29.02 6.09
N GLN A 25 -12.26 29.88 6.94
CA GLN A 25 -12.86 29.47 8.20
C GLN A 25 -14.16 28.67 7.97
N PRO A 26 -14.32 27.50 8.64
CA PRO A 26 -15.56 26.74 8.60
C PRO A 26 -16.75 27.55 9.12
N GLN A 27 -17.92 27.36 8.49
CA GLN A 27 -19.15 28.05 8.86
C GLN A 27 -20.23 27.06 9.28
N PHE A 28 -20.79 27.23 10.47
CA PHE A 28 -21.92 26.43 10.93
C PHE A 28 -23.24 27.01 10.41
N VAL A 29 -24.06 26.16 9.79
CA VAL A 29 -25.39 26.52 9.27
C VAL A 29 -26.43 25.58 9.87
N GLY A 30 -27.34 26.14 10.66
CA GLY A 30 -28.44 25.41 11.30
C GLY A 30 -28.85 25.99 12.65
N PRO A 31 -29.82 25.37 13.34
CA PRO A 31 -30.28 25.84 14.65
C PRO A 31 -29.18 25.78 15.71
N THR A 32 -29.03 26.84 16.51
CA THR A 32 -28.02 26.91 17.58
C THR A 32 -28.08 25.75 18.57
N ALA A 33 -29.28 25.21 18.83
CA ALA A 33 -29.47 24.03 19.68
C ALA A 33 -28.70 22.80 19.17
N ALA A 34 -28.47 22.69 17.86
CA ALA A 34 -27.73 21.59 17.27
C ALA A 34 -26.24 21.58 17.64
N LEU A 35 -25.66 22.72 18.04
CA LEU A 35 -24.28 22.80 18.53
C LEU A 35 -24.05 21.93 19.78
N ARG A 36 -25.11 21.58 20.52
CA ARG A 36 -25.06 20.71 21.72
C ARG A 36 -25.21 19.22 21.39
N ARG A 37 -25.50 18.84 20.13
CA ARG A 37 -25.62 17.43 19.72
C ARG A 37 -24.29 16.71 19.92
N SER A 38 -24.36 15.47 20.43
CA SER A 38 -23.17 14.62 20.60
C SER A 38 -22.71 14.06 19.26
N VAL A 39 -21.40 14.15 18.98
CA VAL A 39 -20.77 13.59 17.77
C VAL A 39 -19.95 12.35 18.14
N ARG A 40 -20.51 11.18 17.83
CA ARG A 40 -20.00 9.88 18.28
C ARG A 40 -18.87 9.33 17.42
N GLY A 41 -18.79 9.76 16.17
CA GLY A 41 -17.84 9.30 15.18
C GLY A 41 -17.90 10.18 13.93
N VAL A 42 -17.13 9.79 12.91
CA VAL A 42 -17.10 10.45 11.60
C VAL A 42 -17.23 9.36 10.54
N SER A 43 -18.05 9.61 9.53
CA SER A 43 -18.24 8.72 8.39
C SER A 43 -18.23 9.51 7.09
N THR A 44 -17.62 8.94 6.06
CA THR A 44 -17.66 9.44 4.67
C THR A 44 -18.58 8.59 3.79
N ASP A 45 -19.24 7.57 4.36
CA ASP A 45 -20.06 6.59 3.63
C ASP A 45 -21.35 6.30 4.39
N THR A 46 -22.48 6.73 3.83
CA THR A 46 -23.81 6.56 4.43
C THR A 46 -24.16 5.10 4.66
N ARG A 47 -23.60 4.15 3.90
CA ARG A 47 -23.83 2.70 4.10
C ARG A 47 -23.31 2.21 5.44
N SER A 48 -22.24 2.81 5.94
CA SER A 48 -21.58 2.47 7.22
C SER A 48 -21.88 3.45 8.36
N LEU A 49 -22.56 4.57 8.05
CA LEU A 49 -22.88 5.63 9.00
C LEU A 49 -23.72 5.12 10.17
N LYS A 50 -23.34 5.51 11.39
CA LYS A 50 -24.08 5.22 12.62
C LYS A 50 -24.78 6.48 13.13
N LYS A 51 -25.89 6.28 13.84
CA LYS A 51 -26.62 7.37 14.49
C LYS A 51 -25.70 8.18 15.41
N GLY A 52 -25.65 9.49 15.20
CA GLY A 52 -24.80 10.42 15.93
C GLY A 52 -23.42 10.67 15.33
N ASP A 53 -23.07 10.06 14.21
CA ASP A 53 -21.83 10.39 13.49
C ASP A 53 -21.95 11.74 12.77
N ALA A 54 -20.81 12.41 12.55
CA ALA A 54 -20.70 13.47 11.56
C ALA A 54 -20.50 12.83 10.18
N PHE A 55 -21.26 13.27 9.18
CA PHE A 55 -21.10 12.82 7.79
C PHE A 55 -20.21 13.80 7.03
N VAL A 56 -19.13 13.35 6.40
CA VAL A 56 -18.29 14.20 5.54
C VAL A 56 -18.60 13.90 4.08
N ALA A 57 -19.13 14.89 3.37
CA ALA A 57 -19.48 14.77 1.96
C ALA A 57 -18.23 14.94 1.08
N LEU A 58 -17.56 13.82 0.79
CA LEU A 58 -16.42 13.79 -0.14
C LEU A 58 -16.90 13.70 -1.58
N ALA A 59 -16.26 14.43 -2.48
CA ALA A 59 -16.45 14.34 -3.92
C ALA A 59 -15.20 13.73 -4.58
N GLY A 60 -15.41 12.94 -5.63
CA GLY A 60 -14.39 12.39 -6.51
C GLY A 60 -14.92 12.29 -7.93
N GLU A 61 -14.11 11.82 -8.88
CA GLU A 61 -14.43 11.89 -10.32
C GLU A 61 -15.77 11.27 -10.71
N ASN A 62 -16.14 10.16 -10.05
CA ASN A 62 -17.36 9.39 -10.37
C ASN A 62 -18.36 9.32 -9.20
N PHE A 63 -18.16 10.13 -8.15
CA PHE A 63 -18.95 10.05 -6.93
C PHE A 63 -19.02 11.40 -6.24
N ASP A 64 -20.22 11.81 -5.81
CA ASP A 64 -20.40 12.99 -4.98
C ASP A 64 -21.20 12.66 -3.71
N GLY A 65 -20.52 12.70 -2.56
CA GLY A 65 -21.07 12.48 -1.23
C GLY A 65 -22.18 13.46 -0.86
N HIS A 66 -22.20 14.66 -1.47
CA HIS A 66 -23.25 15.66 -1.21
C HIS A 66 -24.64 15.16 -1.62
N SER A 67 -24.71 14.29 -2.63
CA SER A 67 -25.95 13.64 -3.06
C SER A 67 -26.60 12.77 -1.97
N PHE A 68 -25.85 12.38 -0.93
CA PHE A 68 -26.29 11.48 0.13
C PHE A 68 -26.59 12.18 1.46
N ILE A 69 -26.60 13.52 1.50
CA ILE A 69 -26.84 14.29 2.73
C ILE A 69 -28.23 14.00 3.32
N ARG A 70 -29.26 13.84 2.48
CA ARG A 70 -30.60 13.43 2.93
C ARG A 70 -30.58 12.04 3.57
N THR A 71 -29.93 11.08 2.93
CA THR A 71 -29.75 9.71 3.48
C THR A 71 -28.97 9.73 4.79
N ALA A 72 -27.96 10.59 4.93
CA ALA A 72 -27.23 10.77 6.19
C ALA A 72 -28.16 11.30 7.31
N ALA A 73 -29.03 12.27 7.00
CA ALA A 73 -30.04 12.77 7.93
C ALA A 73 -30.99 11.66 8.40
N GLU A 74 -31.53 10.88 7.47
CA GLU A 74 -32.45 9.77 7.74
C GLU A 74 -31.80 8.68 8.61
N ARG A 75 -30.51 8.42 8.40
CA ARG A 75 -29.72 7.50 9.24
C ARG A 75 -29.31 8.09 10.60
N GLY A 76 -29.68 9.34 10.87
CA GLY A 76 -29.50 9.99 12.17
C GLY A 76 -28.11 10.57 12.38
N ALA A 77 -27.44 11.03 11.32
CA ALA A 77 -26.21 11.82 11.44
C ALA A 77 -26.44 13.05 12.33
N ALA A 78 -25.47 13.39 13.18
CA ALA A 78 -25.55 14.55 14.05
C ALA A 78 -25.45 15.87 13.26
N ILE A 79 -24.59 15.86 12.24
CA ILE A 79 -24.20 16.99 11.39
C ILE A 79 -23.62 16.47 10.06
N ALA A 80 -23.67 17.27 8.99
CA ALA A 80 -22.88 17.04 7.78
C ALA A 80 -21.77 18.10 7.60
N ILE A 81 -20.63 17.71 7.05
CA ILE A 81 -19.55 18.59 6.63
C ILE A 81 -19.57 18.63 5.11
N VAL A 82 -19.72 19.82 4.54
CA VAL A 82 -20.03 20.05 3.12
C VAL A 82 -19.13 21.13 2.54
N ALA A 83 -18.95 21.13 1.22
CA ALA A 83 -18.23 22.18 0.53
C ALA A 83 -18.98 23.52 0.60
N ASN A 84 -18.24 24.64 0.64
CA ASN A 84 -18.80 26.00 0.53
C ASN A 84 -19.69 26.16 -0.69
N ALA A 85 -19.19 25.77 -1.87
CA ALA A 85 -19.93 25.86 -3.13
C ALA A 85 -21.30 25.15 -3.06
N TRP A 86 -21.34 23.94 -2.48
CA TRP A 86 -22.59 23.21 -2.31
C TRP A 86 -23.56 23.92 -1.35
N ASN A 87 -23.05 24.56 -0.30
CA ASN A 87 -23.88 25.27 0.66
C ASN A 87 -24.44 26.59 0.08
N ASP A 88 -23.62 27.32 -0.68
CA ASP A 88 -23.98 28.61 -1.27
C ASP A 88 -25.08 28.46 -2.34
N GLU A 89 -25.09 27.37 -3.10
CA GLU A 89 -26.12 27.09 -4.11
C GLU A 89 -27.51 26.78 -3.53
N ARG A 90 -27.63 26.57 -2.20
CA ARG A 90 -28.86 26.11 -1.54
C ARG A 90 -29.73 27.20 -0.93
N GLU A 91 -29.56 28.47 -1.33
CA GLU A 91 -30.30 29.64 -0.79
C GLU A 91 -31.84 29.48 -0.66
N ARG A 92 -32.48 28.48 -1.29
CA ARG A 92 -33.94 28.23 -1.20
C ARG A 92 -34.38 26.90 -0.59
N ASP A 93 -33.47 25.97 -0.28
CA ASP A 93 -33.82 24.67 0.35
C ASP A 93 -32.96 24.43 1.60
N PRO A 94 -33.54 24.44 2.82
CA PRO A 94 -32.76 24.17 4.02
C PRO A 94 -32.18 22.75 4.01
N ALA A 95 -30.99 22.57 4.56
CA ALA A 95 -30.37 21.25 4.61
C ALA A 95 -31.21 20.31 5.49
N PRO A 96 -31.30 19.01 5.16
CA PRO A 96 -32.11 18.06 5.93
C PRO A 96 -31.54 17.78 7.33
N LEU A 97 -30.33 18.26 7.61
CA LEU A 97 -29.68 18.31 8.92
C LEU A 97 -28.77 19.56 8.99
N PRO A 98 -28.37 20.02 10.18
CA PRO A 98 -27.36 21.09 10.33
C PRO A 98 -26.07 20.73 9.59
N VAL A 99 -25.34 21.74 9.10
CA VAL A 99 -24.09 21.54 8.36
C VAL A 99 -22.95 22.42 8.89
N ILE A 100 -21.73 21.97 8.66
CA ILE A 100 -20.52 22.81 8.70
C ILE A 100 -20.01 22.90 7.27
N SER A 101 -20.01 24.10 6.73
CA SER A 101 -19.49 24.41 5.41
C SER A 101 -17.99 24.70 5.49
N VAL A 102 -17.20 24.08 4.62
CA VAL A 102 -15.74 24.19 4.54
C VAL A 102 -15.30 24.37 3.08
N ALA A 103 -14.12 24.98 2.87
CA ALA A 103 -13.57 25.12 1.53
C ALA A 103 -13.26 23.77 0.87
N ASP A 104 -12.73 22.81 1.63
CA ASP A 104 -12.35 21.48 1.17
C ASP A 104 -12.75 20.43 2.21
N THR A 105 -13.68 19.53 1.82
CA THR A 105 -14.18 18.48 2.71
C THR A 105 -13.17 17.34 2.93
N LEU A 106 -12.26 17.10 1.99
CA LEU A 106 -11.18 16.13 2.14
C LEU A 106 -10.12 16.64 3.13
N ALA A 107 -9.74 17.91 3.03
CA ALA A 107 -8.86 18.55 4.02
C ALA A 107 -9.48 18.51 5.42
N ALA A 108 -10.75 18.91 5.54
CA ALA A 108 -11.48 18.86 6.81
C ALA A 108 -11.55 17.45 7.40
N TYR A 109 -11.69 16.41 6.57
CA TYR A 109 -11.65 15.02 7.02
C TYR A 109 -10.27 14.64 7.59
N GLY A 110 -9.20 15.04 6.90
CA GLY A 110 -7.83 14.89 7.37
C GLY A 110 -7.57 15.60 8.70
N TRP A 111 -8.10 16.81 8.88
CA TRP A 111 -7.99 17.59 10.12
C TRP A 111 -8.67 16.89 11.30
N LEU A 112 -9.88 16.35 11.12
CA LEU A 112 -10.56 15.60 12.17
C LEU A 112 -9.78 14.36 12.59
N ALA A 113 -9.22 13.64 11.61
CA ALA A 113 -8.37 12.49 11.87
C ALA A 113 -7.08 12.88 12.61
N ARG A 114 -6.44 14.00 12.22
CA ARG A 114 -5.26 14.55 12.90
C ARG A 114 -5.57 14.90 14.35
N ALA A 115 -6.64 15.65 14.60
CA ALA A 115 -7.04 16.06 15.93
C ALA A 115 -7.28 14.85 16.85
N HIS A 116 -7.90 13.79 16.32
CA HIS A 116 -8.05 12.53 17.05
C HIS A 116 -6.71 11.83 17.28
N ARG A 117 -5.87 11.70 16.25
CA ARG A 117 -4.52 11.11 16.32
C ARG A 117 -3.64 11.77 17.39
N LEU A 118 -3.73 13.09 17.55
CA LEU A 118 -2.95 13.86 18.52
C LEU A 118 -3.31 13.59 19.99
N GLN A 119 -4.41 12.88 20.26
CA GLN A 119 -4.76 12.43 21.62
C GLN A 119 -3.89 11.25 22.10
N PHE A 120 -3.08 10.65 21.22
CA PHE A 120 -2.31 9.45 21.51
C PHE A 120 -0.80 9.72 21.44
N GLN A 121 -0.09 9.44 22.53
CA GLN A 121 1.38 9.51 22.61
C GLN A 121 2.00 8.12 22.46
N ILE A 122 1.69 7.45 21.34
CA ILE A 122 2.20 6.10 21.02
C ILE A 122 3.14 6.14 19.80
N PRO A 123 4.03 5.15 19.62
CA PRO A 123 4.79 4.99 18.40
C PRO A 123 3.86 4.81 17.20
N VAL A 124 4.02 5.67 16.21
CA VAL A 124 3.34 5.58 14.91
C VAL A 124 4.40 5.48 13.82
N ILE A 125 4.38 4.34 13.13
CA ILE A 125 5.30 3.93 12.07
C ILE A 125 4.60 4.14 10.73
N ALA A 126 5.08 5.08 9.92
CA ALA A 126 4.65 5.23 8.54
C ALA A 126 5.47 4.32 7.62
N VAL A 127 4.81 3.57 6.74
CA VAL A 127 5.45 2.69 5.75
C VAL A 127 5.13 3.20 4.35
N ALA A 128 6.15 3.72 3.68
CA ALA A 128 6.09 4.31 2.35
C ALA A 128 7.12 3.66 1.41
N GLY A 129 7.27 4.17 0.19
CA GLY A 129 8.17 3.66 -0.84
C GLY A 129 7.47 2.82 -1.90
N SER A 130 8.15 2.46 -2.98
CA SER A 130 7.44 2.00 -4.17
C SER A 130 6.86 0.60 -4.08
N ASN A 131 7.69 -0.35 -3.67
CA ASN A 131 7.30 -1.75 -3.63
C ASN A 131 7.40 -2.31 -2.21
N GLY A 132 6.58 -3.32 -1.91
CA GLY A 132 6.68 -4.04 -0.63
C GLY A 132 6.12 -3.30 0.59
N LYS A 133 5.45 -2.15 0.40
CA LYS A 133 4.79 -1.38 1.47
C LYS A 133 3.92 -2.27 2.37
N THR A 134 2.91 -2.93 1.79
CA THR A 134 1.98 -3.75 2.57
C THR A 134 2.66 -4.94 3.25
N THR A 135 3.50 -5.68 2.54
CA THR A 135 4.21 -6.83 3.13
C THR A 135 5.08 -6.40 4.31
N THR A 136 5.81 -5.29 4.15
CA THR A 136 6.65 -4.73 5.22
C THR A 136 5.81 -4.23 6.38
N LYS A 137 4.69 -3.53 6.12
CA LYS A 137 3.73 -3.09 7.14
C LYS A 137 3.18 -4.26 7.94
N GLU A 138 2.77 -5.35 7.28
CA GLU A 138 2.25 -6.54 7.98
C GLU A 138 3.35 -7.22 8.82
N MET A 139 4.55 -7.40 8.26
CA MET A 139 5.68 -7.96 9.02
C MET A 139 6.06 -7.10 10.22
N ILE A 140 6.11 -5.77 10.08
CA ILE A 140 6.34 -4.84 11.20
C ILE A 140 5.23 -5.02 12.24
N ALA A 141 3.97 -5.04 11.81
CA ALA A 141 2.86 -5.15 12.72
C ALA A 141 2.86 -6.48 13.49
N ASP A 142 3.20 -7.61 12.85
CA ASP A 142 3.32 -8.91 13.52
C ASP A 142 4.49 -8.94 14.51
N VAL A 143 5.65 -8.39 14.12
CA VAL A 143 6.81 -8.26 15.01
C VAL A 143 6.47 -7.39 16.23
N LEU A 144 5.82 -6.25 16.03
CA LEU A 144 5.43 -5.35 17.11
C LEU A 144 4.30 -5.92 17.97
N SER A 145 3.41 -6.75 17.40
CA SER A 145 2.30 -7.39 18.13
C SER A 145 2.79 -8.32 19.24
N ALA A 146 4.06 -8.75 19.22
CA ALA A 146 4.65 -9.51 20.30
C ALA A 146 4.92 -8.68 21.59
N ARG A 147 4.78 -7.35 21.53
CA ARG A 147 5.00 -6.43 22.66
C ARG A 147 3.92 -5.36 22.80
N TYR A 148 3.31 -4.94 21.70
CA TYR A 148 2.36 -3.84 21.63
C TYR A 148 1.00 -4.33 21.16
N ASN A 149 -0.08 -3.62 21.53
CA ASN A 149 -1.34 -3.73 20.83
C ASN A 149 -1.32 -2.77 19.63
N VAL A 150 -1.31 -3.32 18.41
CA VAL A 150 -0.97 -2.60 17.18
C VAL A 150 -2.21 -2.29 16.35
N LEU A 151 -2.46 -1.00 16.10
CA LEU A 151 -3.32 -0.57 14.99
C LEU A 151 -2.53 -0.71 13.69
N ARG A 152 -3.04 -1.43 12.69
CA ARG A 152 -2.38 -1.55 11.38
C ARG A 152 -3.33 -1.19 10.26
N THR A 153 -2.83 -0.61 9.16
CA THR A 153 -3.66 -0.30 7.98
C THR A 153 -4.40 -1.55 7.49
N GLU A 154 -5.71 -1.44 7.29
CA GLU A 154 -6.53 -2.51 6.70
C GLU A 154 -6.66 -2.33 5.18
N GLY A 155 -6.56 -3.44 4.44
CA GLY A 155 -6.72 -3.43 2.99
C GLY A 155 -5.77 -2.44 2.30
N ASN A 156 -6.34 -1.55 1.49
CA ASN A 156 -5.64 -0.48 0.75
C ASN A 156 -5.98 0.93 1.29
N LEU A 157 -6.30 1.05 2.59
CA LEU A 157 -6.59 2.33 3.22
C LEU A 157 -5.31 3.13 3.49
N ASN A 158 -4.60 3.51 2.41
CA ASN A 158 -3.26 4.12 2.44
C ASN A 158 -3.18 5.51 1.77
N ASN A 159 -4.30 6.04 1.26
CA ASN A 159 -4.38 7.35 0.60
C ASN A 159 -5.02 8.43 1.51
N LEU A 160 -5.27 9.63 0.97
CA LEU A 160 -5.85 10.77 1.68
C LEU A 160 -7.25 10.55 2.27
N VAL A 161 -7.96 9.49 1.88
CA VAL A 161 -9.24 9.09 2.49
C VAL A 161 -9.06 7.92 3.46
N GLY A 162 -8.24 6.94 3.08
CA GLY A 162 -8.01 5.72 3.85
C GLY A 162 -7.24 5.95 5.15
N VAL A 163 -6.19 6.79 5.12
CA VAL A 163 -5.39 7.07 6.31
C VAL A 163 -6.20 7.80 7.39
N PRO A 164 -6.97 8.86 7.08
CA PRO A 164 -7.91 9.42 8.06
C PRO A 164 -8.87 8.40 8.65
N ALA A 165 -9.42 7.50 7.81
CA ALA A 165 -10.32 6.44 8.28
C ALA A 165 -9.63 5.50 9.27
N MET A 166 -8.36 5.16 9.04
CA MET A 166 -7.57 4.36 9.98
C MET A 166 -7.28 5.13 11.27
N MET A 167 -6.95 6.42 11.19
CA MET A 167 -6.65 7.24 12.38
C MET A 167 -7.85 7.39 13.30
N LEU A 168 -9.06 7.50 12.74
CA LEU A 168 -10.31 7.55 13.51
C LEU A 168 -10.67 6.22 14.20
N ARG A 169 -9.99 5.10 13.86
CA ARG A 169 -10.13 3.81 14.55
C ARG A 169 -9.18 3.65 15.74
N MET A 170 -8.21 4.56 15.90
CA MET A 170 -7.32 4.54 17.06
C MET A 170 -8.14 4.64 18.36
N ASN A 171 -7.67 3.99 19.41
CA ASN A 171 -8.39 3.90 20.69
C ASN A 171 -7.38 3.67 21.82
N PRO A 172 -7.77 3.85 23.10
CA PRO A 172 -6.86 3.76 24.23
C PRO A 172 -6.20 2.39 24.42
N GLN A 173 -6.73 1.32 23.82
CA GLN A 173 -6.13 -0.01 23.89
C GLN A 173 -4.90 -0.11 22.98
N HIS A 174 -4.81 0.68 21.91
CA HIS A 174 -3.64 0.65 21.02
C HIS A 174 -2.43 1.29 21.69
N THR A 175 -1.29 0.61 21.61
CA THR A 175 -0.01 1.06 22.17
C THR A 175 1.06 1.27 21.09
N ALA A 176 0.75 0.98 19.83
CA ALA A 176 1.53 1.35 18.64
C ALA A 176 0.61 1.36 17.40
N ALA A 177 1.04 2.04 16.33
CA ALA A 177 0.37 1.98 15.04
C ALA A 177 1.36 1.81 13.88
N VAL A 178 1.01 0.98 12.89
CA VAL A 178 1.80 0.74 11.68
C VAL A 178 0.93 1.05 10.46
N ILE A 179 1.18 2.20 9.87
CA ILE A 179 0.31 2.79 8.86
C ILE A 179 1.02 2.81 7.53
N GLU A 180 0.48 2.09 6.56
CA GLU A 180 0.88 2.18 5.17
C GLU A 180 0.38 3.51 4.60
N ILE A 181 1.27 4.25 3.95
CA ILE A 181 0.96 5.46 3.20
C ILE A 181 1.40 5.27 1.75
N GLY A 182 0.58 5.71 0.82
CA GLY A 182 0.82 5.65 -0.62
C GLY A 182 0.58 7.00 -1.27
N THR A 183 1.10 7.13 -2.47
CA THR A 183 1.04 8.36 -3.28
C THR A 183 0.90 7.99 -4.74
N ASN A 184 0.13 8.79 -5.47
CA ASN A 184 0.07 8.77 -6.92
C ASN A 184 0.62 10.07 -7.50
N MET A 185 0.66 11.16 -6.72
CA MET A 185 1.01 12.49 -7.21
C MET A 185 1.80 13.30 -6.18
N PRO A 186 2.52 14.36 -6.61
CA PRO A 186 3.33 15.17 -5.70
C PRO A 186 2.50 15.80 -4.57
N GLY A 187 3.03 15.76 -3.35
CA GLY A 187 2.47 16.39 -2.15
C GLY A 187 1.57 15.50 -1.29
N GLU A 188 1.24 14.28 -1.72
CA GLU A 188 0.37 13.38 -0.96
C GLU A 188 1.05 12.81 0.28
N ILE A 189 2.30 12.35 0.19
CA ILE A 189 3.06 11.84 1.35
C ILE A 189 3.23 12.93 2.41
N GLU A 190 3.49 14.17 1.99
CA GLU A 190 3.57 15.30 2.92
C GLU A 190 2.23 15.52 3.63
N SER A 191 1.13 15.56 2.88
CA SER A 191 -0.22 15.73 3.42
C SER A 191 -0.59 14.58 4.38
N LEU A 192 -0.26 13.34 4.02
CA LEU A 192 -0.44 12.16 4.86
C LEU A 192 0.41 12.25 6.13
N CYS A 193 1.64 12.74 6.07
CA CYS A 193 2.48 12.95 7.26
C CYS A 193 1.90 14.01 8.19
N ARG A 194 1.32 15.10 7.65
CA ARG A 194 0.63 16.11 8.47
C ARG A 194 -0.55 15.51 9.23
N ILE A 195 -1.33 14.64 8.60
CA ILE A 195 -2.47 13.94 9.23
C ILE A 195 -1.99 12.92 10.26
N LEU A 196 -1.08 12.04 9.85
CA LEU A 196 -0.62 10.88 10.62
C LEU A 196 0.30 11.26 11.79
N ARG A 197 1.03 12.36 11.67
CA ARG A 197 2.09 12.79 12.60
C ARG A 197 3.00 11.61 12.99
N PRO A 198 3.65 10.95 12.00
CA PRO A 198 4.44 9.77 12.30
C PRO A 198 5.66 10.13 13.16
N THR A 199 5.94 9.24 14.11
CA THR A 199 7.14 9.31 14.99
C THR A 199 8.31 8.52 14.41
N HIS A 200 7.99 7.56 13.57
CA HIS A 200 8.91 6.64 12.92
C HIS A 200 8.48 6.49 11.47
N GLY A 201 9.42 6.25 10.57
CA GLY A 201 9.05 5.97 9.19
C GLY A 201 10.09 5.17 8.44
N ILE A 202 9.61 4.43 7.45
CA ILE A 202 10.40 3.61 6.56
C ILE A 202 9.99 3.87 5.12
N ILE A 203 10.98 4.04 4.26
CA ILE A 203 10.81 4.00 2.80
C ILE A 203 11.40 2.67 2.36
N THR A 204 10.57 1.75 1.87
CA THR A 204 11.01 0.37 1.56
C THR A 204 12.03 0.33 0.43
N ASN A 205 11.76 1.05 -0.66
CA ASN A 205 12.59 1.25 -1.84
C ASN A 205 12.04 2.43 -2.66
N ILE A 206 12.81 2.91 -3.62
CA ILE A 206 12.35 3.85 -4.65
C ILE A 206 12.49 3.18 -6.02
N GLY A 207 11.36 2.97 -6.69
CA GLY A 207 11.28 2.36 -8.00
C GLY A 207 10.45 3.19 -8.99
N ARG A 208 10.14 2.58 -10.12
CA ARG A 208 9.36 3.17 -11.23
C ARG A 208 7.88 2.92 -11.01
N GLU A 209 7.26 3.66 -10.10
CA GLU A 209 5.80 3.69 -9.93
C GLU A 209 5.25 5.08 -10.25
N HIS A 210 3.99 5.14 -10.67
CA HIS A 210 3.25 6.40 -10.88
C HIS A 210 4.01 7.45 -11.71
N LEU A 211 4.85 7.01 -12.66
CA LEU A 211 5.69 7.89 -13.48
C LEU A 211 4.88 8.85 -14.35
N GLU A 212 3.61 8.55 -14.61
CA GLU A 212 2.70 9.45 -15.31
C GLU A 212 2.56 10.80 -14.59
N LEU A 213 2.43 10.79 -13.27
CA LEU A 213 2.22 11.99 -12.46
C LEU A 213 3.47 12.46 -11.72
N LEU A 214 4.36 11.52 -11.35
CA LEU A 214 5.62 11.81 -10.67
C LEU A 214 6.79 12.08 -11.65
N GLY A 215 6.60 11.78 -12.93
CA GLY A 215 7.53 12.07 -14.02
C GLY A 215 8.75 11.15 -14.08
N THR A 216 9.57 11.12 -13.03
CA THR A 216 10.87 10.41 -13.01
C THR A 216 11.09 9.66 -11.71
N ILE A 217 12.09 8.77 -11.67
CA ILE A 217 12.53 8.10 -10.44
C ILE A 217 12.96 9.14 -9.39
N GLU A 218 13.58 10.25 -9.81
CA GLU A 218 13.90 11.37 -8.93
C GLU A 218 12.63 12.04 -8.36
N GLY A 219 11.57 12.19 -9.16
CA GLY A 219 10.28 12.66 -8.71
C GLY A 219 9.65 11.73 -7.66
N VAL A 220 9.69 10.41 -7.89
CA VAL A 220 9.28 9.40 -6.90
C VAL A 220 10.10 9.53 -5.62
N ALA A 221 11.43 9.68 -5.72
CA ALA A 221 12.31 9.86 -4.58
C ALA A 221 12.00 11.15 -3.80
N GLN A 222 11.69 12.24 -4.49
CA GLN A 222 11.32 13.50 -3.86
C GLN A 222 10.01 13.37 -3.08
N GLU A 223 9.00 12.77 -3.70
CA GLU A 223 7.68 12.58 -3.10
C GLU A 223 7.75 11.67 -1.87
N GLU A 224 8.28 10.45 -2.01
CA GLU A 224 8.45 9.49 -0.91
C GLU A 224 9.40 10.04 0.18
N GLY A 225 10.42 10.79 -0.23
CA GLY A 225 11.34 11.49 0.67
C GLY A 225 10.67 12.53 1.57
N SER A 226 9.44 12.96 1.30
CA SER A 226 8.64 13.81 2.19
C SER A 226 8.50 13.19 3.58
N LEU A 227 8.42 11.86 3.68
CA LEU A 227 8.38 11.16 4.97
C LEU A 227 9.66 11.39 5.78
N PHE A 228 10.84 11.25 5.17
CA PHE A 228 12.10 11.47 5.87
C PHE A 228 12.31 12.94 6.25
N ARG A 229 11.92 13.88 5.37
CA ARG A 229 11.93 15.31 5.69
C ARG A 229 11.02 15.64 6.87
N TRP A 230 9.81 15.05 6.91
CA TRP A 230 8.91 15.20 8.04
C TRP A 230 9.54 14.72 9.35
N LEU A 231 10.13 13.52 9.35
CA LEU A 231 10.77 12.96 10.55
C LEU A 231 11.93 13.84 11.01
N ALA A 232 12.79 14.29 10.09
CA ALA A 232 13.90 15.19 10.43
C ALA A 232 13.42 16.49 11.10
N ALA A 233 12.36 17.09 10.57
CA ALA A 233 11.79 18.34 11.10
C ALA A 233 11.06 18.16 12.44
N ASN A 234 10.61 16.94 12.77
CA ASN A 234 9.78 16.66 13.95
C ASN A 234 10.45 15.73 14.98
N GLY A 235 11.76 15.49 14.88
CA GLY A 235 12.51 14.64 15.81
C GLY A 235 12.13 13.15 15.75
N GLY A 236 11.68 12.69 14.59
CA GLY A 236 11.33 11.28 14.35
C GLY A 236 12.51 10.40 13.95
N THR A 237 12.30 9.08 13.95
CA THR A 237 13.33 8.10 13.58
C THR A 237 13.07 7.49 12.21
N ALA A 238 14.05 7.58 11.30
CA ALA A 238 13.99 6.95 9.99
C ALA A 238 14.62 5.55 9.99
N PHE A 239 13.98 4.57 9.36
CA PHE A 239 14.56 3.26 9.07
C PHE A 239 15.04 3.22 7.61
N VAL A 240 16.34 3.00 7.42
CA VAL A 240 17.02 3.29 6.16
C VAL A 240 17.50 2.01 5.50
N ASN A 241 16.92 1.67 4.35
CA ASN A 241 17.42 0.61 3.48
C ASN A 241 18.69 1.05 2.77
N LEU A 242 19.87 0.58 3.18
CA LEU A 242 21.12 0.94 2.51
C LEU A 242 21.34 0.18 1.20
N ASP A 243 20.56 -0.87 0.91
CA ASP A 243 20.65 -1.60 -0.36
C ASP A 243 20.01 -0.84 -1.52
N ASP A 244 19.07 0.06 -1.21
CA ASP A 244 18.49 1.00 -2.17
C ASP A 244 19.29 2.30 -2.21
N ARG A 245 19.82 2.65 -3.39
CA ARG A 245 20.68 3.83 -3.57
C ARG A 245 19.92 5.15 -3.35
N ASN A 246 18.65 5.21 -3.72
CA ASN A 246 17.83 6.40 -3.59
C ASN A 246 17.43 6.62 -2.13
N VAL A 247 17.00 5.57 -1.42
CA VAL A 247 16.71 5.64 0.02
C VAL A 247 17.96 6.03 0.81
N ALA A 248 19.10 5.41 0.51
CA ALA A 248 20.37 5.78 1.14
C ALA A 248 20.78 7.24 0.88
N ARG A 249 20.48 7.77 -0.32
CA ARG A 249 20.71 9.18 -0.66
C ARG A 249 19.78 10.11 0.14
N LEU A 250 18.49 9.79 0.24
CA LEU A 250 17.51 10.56 1.01
C LEU A 250 17.83 10.60 2.50
N ALA A 251 18.51 9.59 3.02
CA ALA A 251 18.88 9.49 4.43
C ALA A 251 20.10 10.32 4.84
N LYS A 252 20.84 10.91 3.88
CA LYS A 252 22.01 11.72 4.18
C LYS A 252 21.62 12.94 5.01
N GLY A 253 22.28 13.13 6.15
CA GLY A 253 22.04 14.27 7.04
C GLY A 253 20.81 14.14 7.94
N LEU A 254 20.14 12.97 7.97
CA LEU A 254 19.07 12.75 8.94
C LEU A 254 19.60 12.75 10.37
N PRO A 255 18.98 13.50 11.31
CA PRO A 255 19.45 13.57 12.70
C PRO A 255 19.35 12.24 13.44
N THR A 256 18.36 11.41 13.12
CA THR A 256 18.10 10.13 13.80
C THR A 256 17.67 9.08 12.79
N SER A 257 18.47 8.03 12.66
CA SER A 257 18.16 6.92 11.76
C SER A 257 18.68 5.58 12.28
N VAL A 258 18.07 4.50 11.83
CA VAL A 258 18.52 3.11 12.02
C VAL A 258 18.64 2.49 10.63
N SER A 259 19.86 2.21 10.23
CA SER A 259 20.16 1.62 8.93
C SER A 259 20.06 0.10 8.95
N TYR A 260 19.63 -0.48 7.83
CA TYR A 260 19.64 -1.93 7.62
C TYR A 260 20.09 -2.28 6.20
N SER A 261 20.69 -3.47 6.07
CA SER A 261 21.20 -3.96 4.78
C SER A 261 21.47 -5.46 4.78
N LEU A 262 21.25 -6.10 3.62
CA LEU A 262 21.67 -7.46 3.32
C LEU A 262 23.07 -7.54 2.69
N ARG A 263 23.65 -6.41 2.26
CA ARG A 263 24.88 -6.38 1.42
C ARG A 263 26.01 -5.54 2.01
N LYS A 264 25.68 -4.51 2.76
CA LYS A 264 26.58 -3.47 3.27
C LYS A 264 26.64 -3.51 4.80
N PRO A 265 27.68 -2.93 5.42
CA PRO A 265 27.64 -2.58 6.83
C PRO A 265 26.44 -1.65 7.13
N ALA A 266 25.73 -1.93 8.22
CA ALA A 266 24.55 -1.21 8.68
C ALA A 266 24.33 -1.47 10.17
N ASP A 267 23.47 -0.67 10.83
CA ASP A 267 23.11 -0.87 12.25
C ASP A 267 22.49 -2.24 12.49
N LEU A 268 21.62 -2.70 11.58
CA LEU A 268 21.11 -4.06 11.53
C LEU A 268 21.49 -4.75 10.22
N ARG A 269 22.35 -5.77 10.32
CA ARG A 269 22.80 -6.55 9.17
C ARG A 269 22.00 -7.83 9.05
N GLY A 270 21.53 -8.12 7.84
CA GLY A 270 21.05 -9.44 7.47
C GLY A 270 21.99 -10.12 6.47
N ILE A 271 21.90 -11.43 6.38
CA ILE A 271 22.59 -12.26 5.39
C ILE A 271 21.50 -13.09 4.72
N SER A 272 21.29 -12.88 3.43
CA SER A 272 20.34 -13.65 2.63
C SER A 272 21.09 -14.63 1.73
N GLY A 273 20.67 -15.90 1.76
CA GLY A 273 21.13 -16.89 0.79
C GLY A 273 20.24 -16.93 -0.47
N PRO A 274 20.50 -17.88 -1.38
CA PRO A 274 19.66 -18.10 -2.55
C PRO A 274 18.24 -18.53 -2.13
N LEU A 275 17.28 -18.37 -3.05
CA LEU A 275 15.95 -18.93 -2.88
C LEU A 275 16.00 -20.47 -2.88
N ASN A 276 15.24 -21.11 -1.98
CA ASN A 276 15.05 -22.56 -2.00
C ASN A 276 14.05 -22.99 -3.08
N GLU A 277 13.72 -24.28 -3.15
CA GLU A 277 12.83 -24.84 -4.17
C GLU A 277 11.39 -24.30 -4.11
N LEU A 278 10.98 -23.79 -2.93
CA LEU A 278 9.72 -23.10 -2.71
C LEU A 278 9.78 -21.59 -3.01
N GLY A 279 10.93 -21.09 -3.50
CA GLY A 279 11.11 -19.68 -3.85
C GLY A 279 11.27 -18.77 -2.63
N THR A 280 11.52 -19.34 -1.44
CA THR A 280 11.71 -18.59 -0.19
C THR A 280 13.21 -18.34 0.08
N PRO A 281 13.62 -17.12 0.47
CA PRO A 281 15.02 -16.85 0.79
C PRO A 281 15.39 -17.38 2.17
N SER A 282 16.61 -17.92 2.31
CA SER A 282 17.20 -18.06 3.65
C SER A 282 17.61 -16.69 4.17
N LEU A 283 17.37 -16.43 5.45
CA LEU A 283 17.75 -15.17 6.11
C LEU A 283 18.40 -15.48 7.46
N ALA A 284 19.53 -14.84 7.75
CA ALA A 284 20.06 -14.72 9.10
C ALA A 284 20.18 -13.24 9.48
N ILE A 285 19.76 -12.88 10.69
CA ILE A 285 19.82 -11.50 11.19
C ILE A 285 20.85 -11.42 12.31
N ARG A 286 21.73 -10.43 12.24
CA ARG A 286 22.76 -10.21 13.27
C ARG A 286 22.23 -9.31 14.38
N PHE A 287 22.09 -9.86 15.57
CA PHE A 287 21.77 -9.13 16.81
C PHE A 287 22.98 -9.13 17.74
N GLY A 288 23.71 -8.02 17.80
CA GLY A 288 25.01 -7.96 18.46
C GLY A 288 26.02 -8.85 17.74
N GLU A 289 26.71 -9.72 18.47
CA GLU A 289 27.67 -10.68 17.90
C GLU A 289 27.02 -11.98 17.43
N LYS A 290 25.73 -12.19 17.70
CA LYS A 290 25.02 -13.44 17.37
C LYS A 290 24.26 -13.32 16.07
N GLU A 291 24.34 -14.37 15.26
CA GLU A 291 23.51 -14.54 14.06
C GLU A 291 22.30 -15.43 14.37
N TRP A 292 21.12 -14.94 14.00
CA TRP A 292 19.85 -15.60 14.24
C TRP A 292 19.27 -16.07 12.90
N PRO A 293 19.23 -17.38 12.61
CA PRO A 293 18.59 -17.88 11.40
C PRO A 293 17.08 -17.70 11.49
N ILE A 294 16.48 -17.22 10.40
CA ILE A 294 15.05 -16.94 10.23
C ILE A 294 14.55 -17.76 9.04
N ALA A 295 13.69 -18.75 9.31
CA ALA A 295 13.03 -19.55 8.30
C ALA A 295 11.77 -18.83 7.78
N LEU A 296 11.94 -18.00 6.75
CA LEU A 296 10.83 -17.29 6.11
C LEU A 296 9.94 -18.27 5.32
N GLN A 297 8.63 -18.07 5.41
CA GLN A 297 7.64 -18.91 4.70
C GLN A 297 7.09 -18.25 3.44
N THR A 298 7.42 -16.99 3.18
CA THR A 298 6.90 -16.22 2.05
C THR A 298 7.88 -16.24 0.87
N PRO A 299 7.45 -16.61 -0.34
CA PRO A 299 8.31 -16.61 -1.51
C PRO A 299 8.65 -15.18 -1.95
N GLY A 300 9.73 -15.03 -2.69
CA GLY A 300 10.11 -13.76 -3.30
C GLY A 300 11.51 -13.30 -2.93
N VAL A 301 12.23 -12.79 -3.94
CA VAL A 301 13.60 -12.27 -3.79
C VAL A 301 13.69 -11.07 -2.84
N HIS A 302 12.60 -10.33 -2.65
CA HIS A 302 12.55 -9.12 -1.82
C HIS A 302 12.09 -9.39 -0.38
N THR A 303 11.59 -10.60 -0.09
CA THR A 303 11.00 -10.96 1.21
C THR A 303 12.02 -10.85 2.34
N ALA A 304 13.28 -11.22 2.10
CA ALA A 304 14.36 -11.08 3.08
C ALA A 304 14.59 -9.60 3.47
N THR A 305 14.52 -8.68 2.51
CA THR A 305 14.67 -7.24 2.77
C THR A 305 13.50 -6.69 3.58
N ASN A 306 12.27 -7.10 3.25
CA ASN A 306 11.07 -6.70 4.02
C ASN A 306 11.11 -7.24 5.46
N ALA A 307 11.58 -8.48 5.65
CA ALA A 307 11.74 -9.08 6.97
C ALA A 307 12.84 -8.37 7.78
N LEU A 308 13.95 -8.00 7.14
CA LEU A 308 15.03 -7.23 7.78
C LEU A 308 14.57 -5.82 8.17
N ALA A 309 13.76 -5.17 7.33
CA ALA A 309 13.11 -3.91 7.65
C ALA A 309 12.23 -4.02 8.91
N ALA A 310 11.37 -5.04 8.96
CA ALA A 310 10.53 -5.31 10.13
C ALA A 310 11.37 -5.60 11.39
N ALA A 311 12.47 -6.32 11.24
CA ALA A 311 13.39 -6.58 12.33
C ALA A 311 14.08 -5.31 12.84
N ALA A 312 14.43 -4.37 11.96
CA ALA A 312 15.02 -3.08 12.34
C ALA A 312 14.04 -2.26 13.21
N VAL A 313 12.77 -2.20 12.81
CA VAL A 313 11.70 -1.55 13.58
C VAL A 313 11.50 -2.26 14.92
N GLY A 314 11.38 -3.59 14.92
CA GLY A 314 11.19 -4.38 16.12
C GLY A 314 12.33 -4.20 17.13
N ARG A 315 13.59 -4.19 16.66
CA ARG A 315 14.76 -3.93 17.52
C ARG A 315 14.73 -2.54 18.13
N ALA A 316 14.46 -1.50 17.33
CA ALA A 316 14.40 -0.12 17.82
C ALA A 316 13.30 0.07 18.87
N LEU A 317 12.17 -0.61 18.70
CA LEU A 317 11.05 -0.63 19.64
C LEU A 317 11.15 -1.77 20.68
N LYS A 318 12.36 -2.30 20.91
CA LYS A 318 12.69 -3.21 22.01
C LYS A 318 11.85 -4.50 22.04
N VAL A 319 11.46 -5.02 20.88
CA VAL A 319 10.89 -6.37 20.77
C VAL A 319 12.02 -7.40 21.03
N PRO A 320 11.82 -8.38 21.93
CA PRO A 320 12.83 -9.40 22.20
C PRO A 320 13.21 -10.19 20.93
N PRO A 321 14.51 -10.47 20.68
CA PRO A 321 14.95 -11.18 19.46
C PRO A 321 14.24 -12.51 19.22
N ALA A 322 13.97 -13.28 20.27
CA ALA A 322 13.25 -14.55 20.15
C ALA A 322 11.80 -14.36 19.68
N SER A 323 11.10 -13.32 20.14
CA SER A 323 9.75 -12.99 19.71
C SER A 323 9.71 -12.46 18.28
N LEU A 324 10.68 -11.60 17.93
CA LEU A 324 10.85 -11.09 16.57
C LEU A 324 11.08 -12.24 15.58
N LYS A 325 11.99 -13.17 15.90
CA LYS A 325 12.25 -14.36 15.10
C LYS A 325 10.97 -15.16 14.88
N ARG A 326 10.25 -15.51 15.96
CA ARG A 326 8.99 -16.25 15.85
C ARG A 326 7.97 -15.55 14.95
N ALA A 327 7.80 -14.23 15.12
CA ALA A 327 6.84 -13.46 14.33
C ALA A 327 7.18 -13.48 12.82
N LEU A 328 8.45 -13.34 12.45
CA LEU A 328 8.89 -13.42 11.05
C LEU A 328 8.76 -14.83 10.47
N GLU A 329 9.01 -15.88 11.27
CA GLU A 329 8.89 -17.27 10.82
C GLU A 329 7.43 -17.74 10.70
N SER A 330 6.53 -17.17 11.51
CA SER A 330 5.09 -17.44 11.41
C SER A 330 4.36 -16.52 10.43
N PHE A 331 5.07 -15.56 9.82
CA PHE A 331 4.45 -14.56 8.95
C PHE A 331 3.77 -15.23 7.75
N GLN A 332 2.51 -14.86 7.54
CA GLN A 332 1.72 -15.26 6.38
C GLN A 332 1.18 -14.00 5.69
N PRO A 333 1.33 -13.87 4.36
CA PRO A 333 0.74 -12.76 3.63
C PRO A 333 -0.77 -12.68 3.87
N PRO A 334 -1.35 -11.47 3.96
CA PRO A 334 -2.78 -11.34 4.19
C PRO A 334 -3.56 -11.94 3.02
N LYS A 335 -4.65 -12.64 3.34
CA LYS A 335 -5.60 -13.13 2.34
C LYS A 335 -6.41 -11.95 1.82
N TYR A 336 -6.43 -11.75 0.51
CA TYR A 336 -7.25 -10.71 -0.10
C TYR A 336 -8.61 -11.26 -0.52
N LYS A 337 -9.64 -10.43 -0.40
CA LYS A 337 -10.99 -10.74 -0.91
C LYS A 337 -11.00 -10.55 -2.42
N GLY A 338 -11.46 -11.54 -3.19
CA GLY A 338 -11.60 -11.42 -4.65
C GLY A 338 -10.46 -12.04 -5.47
N GLY A 339 -9.74 -13.03 -4.92
CA GLY A 339 -8.85 -13.91 -5.70
C GLY A 339 -7.48 -13.34 -6.08
N TYR A 340 -7.25 -12.03 -5.94
CA TYR A 340 -5.93 -11.45 -6.17
C TYR A 340 -4.97 -11.72 -5.01
N ALA A 341 -3.68 -11.70 -5.28
CA ALA A 341 -2.66 -11.94 -4.26
C ALA A 341 -1.34 -11.22 -4.54
N ARG A 342 -0.39 -11.33 -3.59
CA ARG A 342 0.97 -10.83 -3.67
C ARG A 342 1.94 -12.01 -3.52
N LEU A 343 2.44 -12.51 -4.65
CA LEU A 343 3.25 -13.72 -4.77
C LEU A 343 2.75 -14.92 -3.95
N ALA A 344 1.43 -15.15 -3.89
CA ALA A 344 0.89 -16.33 -3.23
C ALA A 344 1.11 -17.58 -4.09
N ILE A 345 1.55 -18.67 -3.47
CA ILE A 345 1.64 -19.98 -4.12
C ILE A 345 0.30 -20.69 -4.01
N ALA A 346 -0.20 -21.19 -5.13
CA ALA A 346 -1.39 -22.03 -5.22
C ALA A 346 -1.13 -23.20 -6.19
N GLN A 347 -2.02 -24.17 -6.24
CA GLN A 347 -2.01 -25.24 -7.24
C GLN A 347 -3.22 -25.11 -8.16
N SER A 348 -3.00 -25.15 -9.48
CA SER A 348 -4.08 -25.19 -10.46
C SER A 348 -4.83 -26.52 -10.40
N ALA A 349 -6.00 -26.57 -11.05
CA ALA A 349 -6.75 -27.81 -11.22
C ALA A 349 -5.97 -28.89 -12.00
N SER A 350 -5.02 -28.48 -12.86
CA SER A 350 -4.12 -29.40 -13.56
C SER A 350 -2.94 -29.88 -12.70
N GLY A 351 -2.75 -29.36 -11.49
CA GLY A 351 -1.62 -29.67 -10.61
C GLY A 351 -0.42 -28.73 -10.74
N ALA A 352 -0.43 -27.80 -11.70
CA ALA A 352 0.64 -26.82 -11.91
C ALA A 352 0.77 -25.88 -10.71
N THR A 353 2.00 -25.43 -10.43
CA THR A 353 2.25 -24.45 -9.38
C THR A 353 1.98 -23.04 -9.90
N ILE A 354 1.08 -22.30 -9.24
CA ILE A 354 0.72 -20.94 -9.60
C ILE A 354 1.33 -19.96 -8.62
N LEU A 355 2.09 -18.99 -9.14
CA LEU A 355 2.56 -17.82 -8.42
C LEU A 355 1.61 -16.66 -8.73
N ASN A 356 0.60 -16.47 -7.88
CA ASN A 356 -0.42 -15.44 -8.02
C ASN A 356 0.10 -14.09 -7.47
N ASP A 357 0.40 -13.16 -8.37
CA ASP A 357 0.89 -11.81 -8.04
C ASP A 357 0.06 -10.72 -8.73
N THR A 358 -1.26 -10.91 -8.70
CA THR A 358 -2.24 -10.14 -9.48
C THR A 358 -2.74 -8.86 -8.78
N TYR A 359 -2.19 -8.49 -7.62
CA TYR A 359 -2.61 -7.26 -6.93
C TYR A 359 -2.30 -5.98 -7.72
N ASN A 360 -1.06 -5.81 -8.18
CA ASN A 360 -0.63 -4.67 -8.98
C ASN A 360 0.69 -4.98 -9.70
N ALA A 361 1.12 -4.11 -10.61
CA ALA A 361 2.39 -4.24 -11.31
C ALA A 361 3.01 -2.90 -11.67
N ASN A 362 4.34 -2.88 -11.62
CA ASN A 362 5.22 -1.85 -12.16
C ASN A 362 6.52 -2.55 -12.65
N PRO A 363 7.43 -1.86 -13.34
CA PRO A 363 8.60 -2.50 -13.93
C PRO A 363 9.47 -3.25 -12.91
N ASP A 364 9.74 -2.65 -11.76
CA ASP A 364 10.61 -3.26 -10.74
C ASP A 364 9.98 -4.49 -10.07
N SER A 365 8.67 -4.43 -9.78
CA SER A 365 7.95 -5.59 -9.23
C SER A 365 7.77 -6.71 -10.24
N MET A 366 7.59 -6.40 -11.53
CA MET A 366 7.56 -7.40 -12.60
C MET A 366 8.89 -8.16 -12.69
N LEU A 367 10.02 -7.44 -12.68
CA LEU A 367 11.35 -8.08 -12.68
C LEU A 367 11.57 -8.93 -11.42
N ALA A 368 11.16 -8.46 -10.25
CA ALA A 368 11.25 -9.23 -9.01
C ALA A 368 10.41 -10.53 -9.05
N ALA A 369 9.20 -10.46 -9.62
CA ALA A 369 8.35 -11.63 -9.81
C ALA A 369 8.97 -12.63 -10.80
N LEU A 370 9.54 -12.15 -11.90
CA LEU A 370 10.25 -12.99 -12.88
C LEU A 370 11.52 -13.64 -12.30
N HIS A 371 12.27 -12.93 -11.47
CA HIS A 371 13.39 -13.52 -10.74
C HIS A 371 12.95 -14.61 -9.77
N THR A 372 11.78 -14.44 -9.14
CA THR A 372 11.18 -15.45 -8.27
C THR A 372 10.75 -16.67 -9.07
N LEU A 373 10.07 -16.48 -10.22
CA LEU A 373 9.72 -17.54 -11.16
C LEU A 373 10.96 -18.33 -11.61
N ARG A 374 12.07 -17.64 -11.92
CA ARG A 374 13.33 -18.28 -12.32
C ARG A 374 13.89 -19.21 -11.25
N ALA A 375 13.73 -18.87 -9.97
CA ALA A 375 14.24 -19.66 -8.87
C ALA A 375 13.40 -20.92 -8.59
N LEU A 376 12.09 -20.85 -8.82
CA LEU A 376 11.21 -22.01 -8.68
C LEU A 376 11.59 -23.08 -9.69
N ARG A 377 11.64 -24.33 -9.23
CA ARG A 377 11.93 -25.50 -10.06
C ARG A 377 10.62 -26.11 -10.55
N PRO A 378 10.37 -26.15 -11.86
CA PRO A 378 9.30 -26.99 -12.39
C PRO A 378 9.53 -28.45 -12.05
N GLY A 379 8.43 -29.22 -12.00
CA GLY A 379 8.50 -30.67 -11.93
C GLY A 379 9.20 -31.26 -13.17
N ARG A 380 9.45 -32.57 -13.17
CA ARG A 380 10.13 -33.23 -14.29
C ARG A 380 9.35 -33.03 -15.59
N GLY A 381 10.00 -32.43 -16.60
CA GLY A 381 9.36 -32.08 -17.88
C GLY A 381 8.47 -30.84 -17.84
N GLY A 382 8.34 -30.20 -16.68
CA GLY A 382 7.62 -28.95 -16.50
C GLY A 382 8.40 -27.73 -16.97
N ARG A 383 7.67 -26.64 -17.17
CA ARG A 383 8.17 -25.38 -17.75
C ARG A 383 7.86 -24.20 -16.84
N ARG A 384 8.58 -23.10 -17.05
CA ARG A 384 8.23 -21.80 -16.48
C ARG A 384 7.39 -21.02 -17.48
N ILE A 385 6.23 -20.55 -17.05
CA ILE A 385 5.29 -19.79 -17.84
C ILE A 385 5.09 -18.42 -17.18
N ALA A 386 5.19 -17.34 -17.95
CA ALA A 386 4.88 -15.99 -17.49
C ALA A 386 3.61 -15.49 -18.17
N VAL A 387 2.63 -15.07 -17.39
CA VAL A 387 1.34 -14.53 -17.85
C VAL A 387 1.20 -13.11 -17.34
N LEU A 388 1.49 -12.13 -18.20
CA LEU A 388 1.72 -10.74 -17.82
C LEU A 388 0.71 -9.80 -18.48
N GLY A 389 0.02 -9.01 -17.66
CA GLY A 389 -0.87 -7.93 -18.07
C GLY A 389 -0.20 -6.54 -17.99
N ASP A 390 -0.73 -5.56 -18.71
CA ASP A 390 -0.20 -4.17 -18.74
C ASP A 390 0.18 -3.60 -17.36
N MET A 391 1.28 -2.85 -17.36
CA MET A 391 1.72 -1.94 -16.30
C MET A 391 1.12 -0.55 -16.57
N ARG A 392 0.24 -0.05 -15.69
CA ARG A 392 -0.42 1.24 -15.84
C ARG A 392 0.35 2.35 -15.12
N GLU A 393 -0.06 3.60 -15.35
CA GLU A 393 0.46 4.79 -14.65
C GLU A 393 1.95 5.08 -14.95
N LEU A 394 2.43 4.64 -16.12
CA LEU A 394 3.82 4.85 -16.57
C LEU A 394 3.98 6.07 -17.51
N GLY A 395 2.87 6.66 -17.97
CA GLY A 395 2.87 7.79 -18.90
C GLY A 395 3.73 7.54 -20.13
N ALA A 396 4.58 8.52 -20.49
CA ALA A 396 5.47 8.44 -21.64
C ALA A 396 6.48 7.28 -21.58
N SER A 397 6.76 6.72 -20.39
CA SER A 397 7.69 5.59 -20.23
C SER A 397 7.04 4.23 -20.52
N SER A 398 5.72 4.18 -20.73
CA SER A 398 4.99 2.91 -20.86
C SER A 398 5.58 1.98 -21.92
N ALA A 399 5.73 2.47 -23.15
CA ALA A 399 6.21 1.64 -24.26
C ALA A 399 7.60 1.06 -24.00
N THR A 400 8.53 1.90 -23.54
CA THR A 400 9.91 1.50 -23.22
C THR A 400 9.94 0.49 -22.07
N GLU A 401 9.16 0.70 -21.02
CA GLU A 401 9.20 -0.20 -19.87
C GLU A 401 8.55 -1.56 -20.14
N HIS A 402 7.50 -1.61 -20.95
CA HIS A 402 6.95 -2.89 -21.43
C HIS A 402 7.95 -3.63 -22.31
N GLN A 403 8.66 -2.93 -23.21
CA GLN A 403 9.75 -3.50 -23.99
C GLN A 403 10.84 -4.09 -23.09
N ASN A 404 11.30 -3.34 -22.07
CA ASN A 404 12.30 -3.79 -21.11
C ASN A 404 11.90 -5.08 -20.39
N ILE A 405 10.62 -5.23 -20.02
CA ILE A 405 10.10 -6.48 -19.45
C ILE A 405 10.23 -7.62 -20.46
N GLY A 406 9.85 -7.42 -21.71
CA GLY A 406 10.01 -8.41 -22.78
C GLY A 406 11.46 -8.86 -22.98
N GLU A 407 12.41 -7.91 -23.00
CA GLU A 407 13.85 -8.20 -23.12
C GLU A 407 14.43 -8.98 -21.92
N ALA A 408 13.80 -8.88 -20.75
CA ALA A 408 14.20 -9.62 -19.56
C ALA A 408 13.75 -11.09 -19.59
N ILE A 409 12.62 -11.41 -20.24
CA ILE A 409 11.98 -12.73 -20.21
C ILE A 409 12.94 -13.89 -20.60
N PRO A 410 13.70 -13.84 -21.70
CA PRO A 410 14.59 -14.94 -22.07
C PRO A 410 15.67 -15.22 -21.01
N LYS A 411 16.15 -14.18 -20.34
CA LYS A 411 17.17 -14.25 -19.26
C LYS A 411 16.64 -14.95 -18.01
N MET A 412 15.31 -15.14 -17.92
CA MET A 412 14.63 -15.77 -16.78
C MET A 412 14.30 -17.25 -17.00
N LYS A 413 14.76 -17.84 -18.12
CA LYS A 413 14.47 -19.24 -18.49
C LYS A 413 12.96 -19.53 -18.54
N VAL A 414 12.20 -18.55 -19.02
CA VAL A 414 10.77 -18.69 -19.30
C VAL A 414 10.61 -19.40 -20.63
N ALA A 415 9.83 -20.49 -20.66
CA ALA A 415 9.55 -21.23 -21.88
C ALA A 415 8.40 -20.62 -22.68
N HIS A 416 7.36 -20.14 -21.98
CA HIS A 416 6.19 -19.51 -22.59
C HIS A 416 5.88 -18.17 -21.91
N ALA A 417 5.74 -17.11 -22.71
CA ALA A 417 5.32 -15.79 -22.25
C ALA A 417 4.02 -15.38 -22.93
N LEU A 418 2.95 -15.28 -22.15
CA LEU A 418 1.61 -14.88 -22.59
C LEU A 418 1.34 -13.46 -22.10
N PHE A 419 1.06 -12.57 -23.02
CA PHE A 419 0.95 -11.13 -22.79
C PHE A 419 -0.48 -10.63 -23.01
N PHE A 420 -1.00 -9.79 -22.11
CA PHE A 420 -2.35 -9.25 -22.21
C PHE A 420 -2.40 -7.74 -22.01
N GLY A 421 -3.15 -7.07 -22.90
CA GLY A 421 -3.32 -5.62 -22.89
C GLY A 421 -2.53 -4.93 -23.99
N THR A 422 -2.88 -3.67 -24.25
CA THR A 422 -2.40 -2.90 -25.40
C THR A 422 -0.89 -2.67 -25.31
N GLU A 423 -0.39 -2.33 -24.12
CA GLU A 423 1.01 -1.95 -23.90
C GLU A 423 1.94 -3.18 -23.91
N MET A 424 1.47 -4.33 -23.42
CA MET A 424 2.21 -5.60 -23.43
C MET A 424 2.49 -6.14 -24.84
N GLN A 425 1.94 -5.53 -25.90
CA GLN A 425 2.37 -5.81 -27.27
C GLN A 425 3.87 -5.47 -27.47
N GLN A 426 4.38 -4.44 -26.79
CA GLN A 426 5.79 -4.07 -26.84
C GLN A 426 6.70 -5.15 -26.21
N ALA A 427 6.26 -5.74 -25.10
CA ALA A 427 6.95 -6.86 -24.47
C ALA A 427 7.00 -8.09 -25.40
N HIS A 428 5.88 -8.41 -26.05
CA HIS A 428 5.80 -9.50 -27.03
C HIS A 428 6.79 -9.30 -28.19
N ARG A 429 6.81 -8.11 -28.80
CA ARG A 429 7.73 -7.77 -29.89
C ARG A 429 9.20 -7.95 -29.47
N ALA A 430 9.55 -7.51 -28.27
CA ALA A 430 10.91 -7.67 -27.74
C ALA A 430 11.31 -9.14 -27.56
N VAL A 431 10.41 -10.00 -27.08
CA VAL A 431 10.68 -11.44 -26.95
C VAL A 431 10.88 -12.10 -28.31
N VAL A 432 10.06 -11.76 -29.31
CA VAL A 432 10.18 -12.29 -30.68
C VAL A 432 11.49 -11.84 -31.33
N ALA A 433 11.86 -10.56 -31.19
CA ALA A 433 13.08 -10.00 -31.76
C ALA A 433 14.36 -10.60 -31.15
N ALA A 434 14.30 -11.13 -29.92
CA ALA A 434 15.44 -11.79 -29.30
C ALA A 434 15.80 -13.14 -29.97
N HIS A 435 14.96 -13.67 -30.86
CA HIS A 435 15.14 -14.96 -31.57
C HIS A 435 15.57 -16.11 -30.64
N GLY A 436 15.06 -16.11 -29.41
CA GLY A 436 15.40 -17.07 -28.37
C GLY A 436 14.47 -18.30 -28.35
N ALA A 437 14.70 -19.18 -27.38
CA ALA A 437 13.88 -20.37 -27.18
C ALA A 437 12.49 -20.07 -26.57
N THR A 438 12.26 -18.86 -26.05
CA THR A 438 10.99 -18.49 -25.44
C THR A 438 9.90 -18.34 -26.50
N GLN A 439 8.85 -19.15 -26.38
CA GLN A 439 7.63 -18.99 -27.17
C GLN A 439 6.80 -17.84 -26.59
N SER A 440 6.30 -16.94 -27.45
CA SER A 440 5.55 -15.78 -26.99
C SER A 440 4.25 -15.58 -27.77
N GLN A 441 3.20 -15.17 -27.07
CA GLN A 441 1.90 -14.83 -27.63
C GLN A 441 1.34 -13.58 -26.96
N HIS A 442 0.65 -12.75 -27.73
CA HIS A 442 -0.04 -11.55 -27.27
C HIS A 442 -1.55 -11.67 -27.48
N PHE A 443 -2.33 -11.16 -26.54
CA PHE A 443 -3.78 -11.23 -26.55
C PHE A 443 -4.39 -9.85 -26.29
N ALA A 444 -5.32 -9.45 -27.16
CA ALA A 444 -6.18 -8.30 -26.93
C ALA A 444 -7.33 -8.61 -25.95
N GLU A 445 -7.78 -9.87 -25.92
CA GLU A 445 -8.89 -10.32 -25.07
C GLU A 445 -8.45 -11.36 -24.05
N LYS A 446 -8.89 -11.18 -22.81
CA LYS A 446 -8.59 -12.09 -21.70
C LYS A 446 -9.11 -13.51 -21.93
N LYS A 447 -10.25 -13.65 -22.61
CA LYS A 447 -10.82 -14.96 -22.96
C LYS A 447 -9.86 -15.79 -23.83
N GLY A 448 -9.23 -15.17 -24.83
CA GLY A 448 -8.22 -15.82 -25.67
C GLY A 448 -6.98 -16.23 -24.88
N LEU A 449 -6.50 -15.35 -23.99
CA LEU A 449 -5.40 -15.65 -23.07
C LEU A 449 -5.70 -16.90 -22.22
N ILE A 450 -6.89 -16.94 -21.60
CA ILE A 450 -7.29 -18.04 -20.72
C ILE A 450 -7.33 -19.37 -21.49
N ALA A 451 -7.95 -19.39 -22.67
CA ALA A 451 -8.03 -20.60 -23.49
C ALA A 451 -6.64 -21.12 -23.91
N ALA A 452 -5.74 -20.21 -24.28
CA ALA A 452 -4.36 -20.56 -24.63
C ALA A 452 -3.60 -21.12 -23.41
N LEU A 453 -3.74 -20.49 -22.24
CA LEU A 453 -3.10 -20.96 -21.01
C LEU A 453 -3.60 -22.34 -20.59
N GLN A 454 -4.93 -22.55 -20.60
CA GLN A 454 -5.52 -23.85 -20.26
C GLN A 454 -5.06 -24.98 -21.19
N SER A 455 -4.93 -24.70 -22.49
CA SER A 455 -4.44 -25.67 -23.47
C SER A 455 -2.94 -25.95 -23.33
N LEU A 456 -2.19 -24.99 -22.81
CA LEU A 456 -0.75 -25.08 -22.64
C LEU A 456 -0.34 -25.84 -21.37
N LEU A 457 -1.07 -25.65 -20.27
CA LEU A 457 -0.71 -26.10 -18.92
C LEU A 457 -0.53 -27.62 -18.80
N ASN A 458 0.54 -28.04 -18.12
CA ASN A 458 0.70 -29.40 -17.60
C ASN A 458 0.94 -29.40 -16.06
N PRO A 459 0.77 -30.54 -15.37
CA PRO A 459 0.86 -30.62 -13.90
C PRO A 459 2.22 -30.20 -13.29
N ASN A 460 3.29 -30.25 -14.08
CA ASN A 460 4.64 -29.97 -13.61
C ASN A 460 5.09 -28.53 -13.86
N ASP A 461 4.26 -27.72 -14.53
CA ASP A 461 4.59 -26.32 -14.85
C ASP A 461 4.56 -25.42 -13.60
N VAL A 462 5.31 -24.31 -13.69
CA VAL A 462 5.26 -23.19 -12.75
C VAL A 462 4.82 -21.95 -13.52
N VAL A 463 3.73 -21.31 -13.09
CA VAL A 463 3.11 -20.19 -13.79
C VAL A 463 3.07 -18.95 -12.92
N LEU A 464 3.70 -17.87 -13.38
CA LEU A 464 3.52 -16.54 -12.79
C LEU A 464 2.35 -15.84 -13.47
N VAL A 465 1.42 -15.29 -12.69
CA VAL A 465 0.35 -14.41 -13.19
C VAL A 465 0.46 -13.04 -12.52
N LYS A 466 0.64 -11.98 -13.30
CA LYS A 466 0.85 -10.61 -12.79
C LYS A 466 0.34 -9.55 -13.75
N GLY A 467 -0.12 -8.42 -13.22
CA GLY A 467 -0.52 -7.24 -14.00
C GLY A 467 -1.00 -6.12 -13.09
N SER A 468 -1.21 -4.92 -13.64
CA SER A 468 -1.77 -3.82 -12.84
C SER A 468 -3.16 -4.14 -12.35
N ARG A 469 -3.60 -3.49 -11.27
CA ARG A 469 -4.91 -3.76 -10.67
C ARG A 469 -6.07 -3.66 -11.66
N GLY A 470 -6.04 -2.66 -12.53
CA GLY A 470 -7.04 -2.44 -13.57
C GLY A 470 -7.14 -3.55 -14.62
N MET A 471 -6.14 -4.44 -14.72
CA MET A 471 -6.14 -5.57 -15.65
C MET A 471 -6.96 -6.77 -15.14
N LYS A 472 -7.23 -6.82 -13.82
CA LYS A 472 -7.98 -7.89 -13.15
C LYS A 472 -7.44 -9.29 -13.48
N MET A 473 -6.13 -9.48 -13.35
CA MET A 473 -5.46 -10.73 -13.71
C MET A 473 -5.82 -11.90 -12.77
N GLU A 474 -6.44 -11.62 -11.62
CA GLU A 474 -7.07 -12.61 -10.75
C GLU A 474 -8.10 -13.48 -11.46
N GLU A 475 -8.77 -12.96 -12.50
CA GLU A 475 -9.72 -13.72 -13.32
C GLU A 475 -9.02 -14.84 -14.12
N VAL A 476 -7.76 -14.62 -14.53
CA VAL A 476 -6.96 -15.65 -15.22
C VAL A 476 -6.57 -16.75 -14.24
N VAL A 477 -6.23 -16.39 -13.01
CA VAL A 477 -5.95 -17.35 -11.94
C VAL A 477 -7.20 -18.17 -11.63
N ALA A 478 -8.35 -17.53 -11.40
CA ALA A 478 -9.61 -18.22 -11.12
C ALA A 478 -9.93 -19.27 -12.21
N ALA A 479 -9.81 -18.90 -13.48
CA ALA A 479 -10.10 -19.78 -14.60
C ALA A 479 -9.20 -21.04 -14.72
N ILE A 480 -8.07 -21.08 -14.02
CA ILE A 480 -7.18 -22.26 -13.98
C ILE A 480 -7.16 -22.97 -12.62
N MET A 481 -7.76 -22.36 -11.61
CA MET A 481 -7.96 -22.95 -10.28
C MET A 481 -9.25 -23.78 -10.23
N ASP A 482 -10.26 -23.42 -11.04
CA ASP A 482 -11.58 -24.06 -11.04
C ASP A 482 -11.68 -25.18 -12.09
N ARG A 483 -11.62 -26.43 -11.62
CA ARG A 483 -12.40 -27.57 -12.14
C ARG A 483 -12.85 -28.46 -11.00
#